data_AF-A0A661P5C0-F1
#
_entry.id   AF-A0A661P5C0-F1
#
_cell.length_a   1.000
_cell.length_b   1.000
_cell.length_c   1.000
_cell.angle_alpha   90.00
_cell.angle_beta   90.00
_cell.angle_gamma   90.00
#
_symmetry.space_group_name_H-M   'P 1'
#
loop_
_entity.id
_entity.type
_entity.pdbx_description
1 polymer ?
#
loop_
_entity_poly.entity_id
_entity_poly.type
_entity_poly.pdbx_seq_one_letter_code
_entity_poly.pdbx_strand_id
1 'polypeptide(L)'
;MWALAEDRDGTMWIGTEKGLCSYRPERGFRAHDLPFPFTAAGGKQRVKQRVKQIVARANGTLWIGSNSGLFRFDPSTGETRLFGAGPNGLNIHGVGALISEPDGGLWIGSTSGWLNYLDVTNESWRQFAITTSDGHPTPEAQVHDLFRDAEGVLWLATTLGLGRFDPETARFELLLGALDLPGSVVFSIQADRKHRLWLGTNQGLVRYDRTQAGEARFRVYDLSDGVGNLEFNRHARWARPDGELLFGGMEGITVFFPNEIHDNPVRPHVAFTQIEILSREGESRREPASVERVVLSPNDTALSFEFTALSYTAPHRIRYAYRMEGLDQAWIDTGHRRFARYSRLPPGEYVFHVKAANNDGLWSKEAAVVAIVVEPHFWRTWWFLAAMIVAALAFTGLVHQARVRRLIASERMRLRIAADLHDDLGSELSGIAVGTALVSNRDYLKEPDRQRLEALSASAFRVMHDLRDVVWTLTPEHDTLGSFTRRLRSTAQHIVPDTDCVFETNCGNSDDPLPMRARRELMAIAKEALANACRHSVAERVEIEFRVEEGHVTLIVADDGVGFDPRARVDGSGLANLRRRARALGAEFILDTRPGGGTRIEVDFQL
;
A
#
# COMPACT_ATOMS: atom_id res chain seq x y z
N MET A 1 30.32 -51.31 21.63
CA MET A 1 29.86 -52.43 20.77
C MET A 1 29.23 -51.79 19.54
N TRP A 2 29.47 -52.34 18.35
CA TRP A 2 29.00 -51.74 17.07
C TRP A 2 27.98 -52.62 16.34
N ALA A 3 28.12 -53.94 16.46
CA ALA A 3 27.21 -54.91 15.86
C ALA A 3 27.00 -56.08 16.81
N LEU A 4 25.85 -56.73 16.69
CA LEU A 4 25.51 -57.95 17.42
C LEU A 4 24.72 -58.85 16.46
N ALA A 5 25.08 -60.13 16.39
CA ALA A 5 24.34 -61.15 15.66
C ALA A 5 24.39 -62.46 16.42
N GLU A 6 23.30 -63.23 16.38
CA GLU A 6 23.24 -64.59 16.92
C GLU A 6 23.30 -65.58 15.76
N ASP A 7 24.12 -66.62 15.89
CA ASP A 7 24.10 -67.75 14.95
C ASP A 7 23.14 -68.87 15.39
N ARG A 8 22.94 -69.86 14.52
CA ARG A 8 22.03 -70.99 14.80
C ARG A 8 22.44 -71.86 15.99
N ASP A 9 23.71 -71.77 16.41
CA ASP A 9 24.24 -72.55 17.53
C ASP A 9 24.17 -71.78 18.86
N GLY A 10 23.50 -70.61 18.87
CA GLY A 10 23.39 -69.74 20.05
C GLY A 10 24.67 -68.96 20.37
N THR A 11 25.61 -68.84 19.42
CA THR A 11 26.79 -68.00 19.59
C THR A 11 26.42 -66.55 19.34
N MET A 12 26.74 -65.69 20.29
CA MET A 12 26.64 -64.25 20.11
C MET A 12 27.91 -63.71 19.47
N TRP A 13 27.80 -63.23 18.24
CA TRP A 13 28.85 -62.56 17.49
C TRP A 13 28.78 -61.06 17.71
N ILE A 14 29.91 -60.47 18.12
CA ILE A 14 29.99 -59.10 18.63
C ILE A 14 31.02 -58.33 17.81
N GLY A 15 30.56 -57.30 17.12
CA GLY A 15 31.39 -56.34 16.42
C GLY A 15 31.90 -55.25 17.36
N THR A 16 33.22 -55.02 17.34
CA THR A 16 33.86 -54.00 18.18
C THR A 16 34.74 -53.09 17.34
N GLU A 17 35.28 -52.03 17.97
CA GLU A 17 36.31 -51.20 17.36
C GLU A 17 37.62 -51.95 17.07
N LYS A 18 37.84 -53.05 17.78
CA LYS A 18 39.08 -53.84 17.71
C LYS A 18 38.93 -55.11 16.88
N GLY A 19 37.77 -55.36 16.28
CA GLY A 19 37.48 -56.55 15.49
C GLY A 19 36.28 -57.34 15.98
N LEU A 20 36.28 -58.64 15.72
CA LEU A 20 35.19 -59.56 16.01
C LEU A 20 35.44 -60.33 17.32
N CYS A 21 34.41 -60.48 18.12
CA CYS A 21 34.38 -61.34 19.30
C CYS A 21 33.18 -62.27 19.22
N SER A 22 33.28 -63.46 19.81
CA SER A 22 32.14 -64.36 20.02
C SER A 22 31.95 -64.62 21.50
N TYR A 23 30.72 -64.82 21.93
CA TYR A 23 30.37 -65.18 23.28
C TYR A 23 29.42 -66.39 23.28
N ARG A 24 29.72 -67.35 24.16
CA ARG A 24 28.77 -68.40 24.59
C ARG A 24 28.78 -68.49 26.11
N PRO A 25 27.65 -68.71 26.78
CA PRO A 25 27.59 -68.81 28.24
C PRO A 25 28.59 -69.83 28.82
N GLU A 26 28.77 -70.96 28.14
CA GLU A 26 29.61 -72.07 28.62
C GLU A 26 31.11 -71.83 28.38
N ARG A 27 31.47 -70.96 27.42
CA ARG A 27 32.87 -70.75 26.98
C ARG A 27 33.38 -69.33 27.22
N GLY A 28 32.52 -68.40 27.62
CA GLY A 28 32.85 -67.00 27.78
C GLY A 28 33.15 -66.30 26.43
N PHE A 29 33.87 -65.19 26.52
CA PHE A 29 34.27 -64.39 25.34
C PHE A 29 35.50 -64.97 24.66
N ARG A 30 35.50 -64.95 23.33
CA ARG A 30 36.64 -65.30 22.48
C ARG A 30 36.83 -64.24 21.41
N ALA A 31 38.03 -63.66 21.33
CA ALA A 31 38.39 -62.75 20.26
C ALA A 31 38.78 -63.53 18.99
N HIS A 32 38.40 -63.01 17.82
CA HIS A 32 38.76 -63.57 16.52
C HIS A 32 39.68 -62.59 15.79
N ASP A 33 40.91 -63.03 15.52
CA ASP A 33 41.87 -62.26 14.75
C ASP A 33 41.55 -62.39 13.25
N LEU A 34 40.68 -61.52 12.77
CA LEU A 34 40.40 -61.44 11.35
C LEU A 34 41.66 -60.95 10.61
N PRO A 35 42.22 -61.72 9.65
CA PRO A 35 43.36 -61.32 8.85
C PRO A 35 42.92 -60.25 7.85
N PHE A 36 42.77 -59.02 8.33
CA PHE A 36 42.44 -57.90 7.47
C PHE A 36 43.66 -57.59 6.56
N PRO A 37 43.50 -57.59 5.22
CA PRO A 37 44.62 -57.57 4.28
C PRO A 37 45.32 -56.22 4.16
N PHE A 38 44.87 -55.17 4.85
CA PHE A 38 45.51 -53.86 4.80
C PHE A 38 46.70 -53.78 5.76
N THR A 39 47.90 -54.00 5.22
CA THR A 39 49.15 -53.47 5.78
C THR A 39 49.24 -51.99 5.46
N ALA A 40 49.47 -51.14 6.46
CA ALA A 40 49.81 -49.73 6.24
C ALA A 40 50.99 -49.64 5.24
N ALA A 41 50.92 -48.68 4.31
CA ALA A 41 52.04 -48.40 3.41
C ALA A 41 53.30 -48.13 4.25
N GLY A 42 54.24 -49.07 4.28
CA GLY A 42 55.49 -48.95 5.02
C GLY A 42 55.76 -49.95 6.16
N GLY A 43 54.92 -50.94 6.44
CA GLY A 43 55.35 -52.11 7.23
C GLY A 43 54.34 -52.73 8.18
N LYS A 44 54.44 -54.06 8.32
CA LYS A 44 54.04 -55.06 9.36
C LYS A 44 52.95 -54.76 10.41
N GLN A 45 52.15 -53.70 10.31
CA GLN A 45 51.06 -53.42 11.24
C GLN A 45 49.72 -53.72 10.57
N ARG A 46 49.05 -54.78 11.06
CA ARG A 46 47.66 -55.08 10.74
C ARG A 46 46.79 -53.92 11.22
N VAL A 47 46.11 -53.24 10.30
CA VAL A 47 45.17 -52.17 10.67
C VAL A 47 43.96 -52.80 11.34
N LYS A 48 43.71 -52.45 12.61
CA LYS A 48 42.50 -52.89 13.34
C LYS A 48 41.27 -52.35 12.60
N GLN A 49 40.38 -53.24 12.19
CA GLN A 49 39.15 -52.86 11.50
C GLN A 49 38.00 -52.81 12.50
N ARG A 50 37.25 -51.71 12.45
CA ARG A 50 35.97 -51.57 13.15
C ARG A 50 34.93 -52.42 12.44
N VAL A 51 34.41 -53.42 13.12
CA VAL A 51 33.29 -54.25 12.64
C VAL A 51 31.99 -53.52 12.94
N LYS A 52 31.32 -53.02 11.90
CA LYS A 52 30.11 -52.19 12.01
C LYS A 52 28.82 -52.98 11.88
N GLN A 53 28.84 -54.09 11.15
CA GLN A 53 27.67 -54.94 10.97
C GLN A 53 28.07 -56.40 10.81
N ILE A 54 27.21 -57.31 11.29
CA ILE A 54 27.40 -58.76 11.18
C ILE A 54 26.08 -59.39 10.75
N VAL A 55 26.13 -60.26 9.76
CA VAL A 55 25.00 -61.11 9.36
C VAL A 55 25.46 -62.56 9.40
N ALA A 56 24.87 -63.36 10.29
CA ALA A 56 25.10 -64.79 10.37
C ALA A 56 24.18 -65.52 9.38
N ARG A 57 24.75 -66.40 8.55
CA ARG A 57 23.97 -67.23 7.63
C ARG A 57 23.63 -68.58 8.24
N ALA A 58 22.60 -69.18 7.64
CA ALA A 58 22.12 -70.52 7.92
C ALA A 58 23.19 -71.63 7.91
N ASN A 59 24.20 -71.47 7.06
CA ASN A 59 25.30 -72.41 6.88
C ASN A 59 26.48 -72.17 7.84
N GLY A 60 26.33 -71.27 8.82
CA GLY A 60 27.38 -70.91 9.78
C GLY A 60 28.36 -69.85 9.29
N THR A 61 28.32 -69.44 8.01
CA THR A 61 29.17 -68.36 7.50
C THR A 61 28.71 -67.00 8.04
N LEU A 62 29.67 -66.15 8.40
CA LEU A 62 29.41 -64.76 8.78
C LEU A 62 29.78 -63.81 7.64
N TRP A 63 28.90 -62.85 7.39
CA TRP A 63 29.21 -61.67 6.59
C TRP A 63 29.42 -60.48 7.49
N ILE A 64 30.54 -59.79 7.29
CA ILE A 64 31.03 -58.76 8.19
C ILE A 64 31.22 -57.48 7.40
N GLY A 65 30.43 -56.46 7.73
CA GLY A 65 30.61 -55.11 7.25
C GLY A 65 31.62 -54.36 8.11
N SER A 66 32.62 -53.76 7.48
CA SER A 66 33.64 -52.95 8.17
C SER A 66 33.92 -51.64 7.44
N ASN A 67 34.77 -50.80 8.04
CA ASN A 67 35.27 -49.58 7.40
C ASN A 67 36.07 -49.84 6.11
N SER A 68 36.66 -51.03 5.94
CA SER A 68 37.49 -51.36 4.78
C SER A 68 36.78 -52.20 3.72
N GLY A 69 35.49 -52.51 3.91
CA GLY A 69 34.70 -53.29 2.98
C GLY A 69 34.00 -54.47 3.62
N LEU A 70 33.54 -55.39 2.77
CA LEU A 70 32.75 -56.57 3.12
C LEU A 70 33.65 -57.81 3.24
N PHE A 71 33.52 -58.53 4.35
CA PHE A 71 34.27 -59.75 4.60
C PHE A 71 33.34 -60.94 4.75
N ARG A 72 33.77 -62.09 4.24
CA ARG A 72 33.18 -63.40 4.54
C ARG A 72 34.11 -64.11 5.52
N PHE A 73 33.57 -64.57 6.64
CA PHE A 73 34.30 -65.32 7.65
C PHE A 73 33.64 -66.66 7.89
N ASP A 74 34.42 -67.73 7.87
CA ASP A 74 33.98 -69.07 8.24
C ASP A 74 34.51 -69.40 9.65
N PRO A 75 33.63 -69.47 10.66
CA PRO A 75 34.02 -69.79 12.04
C PRO A 75 34.64 -71.19 12.21
N SER A 76 34.34 -72.13 11.31
CA SER A 76 34.78 -73.52 11.43
C SER A 76 36.23 -73.70 10.98
N THR A 77 36.64 -72.99 9.92
CA THR A 77 37.99 -73.05 9.35
C THR A 77 38.87 -71.87 9.80
N GLY A 78 38.25 -70.76 10.24
CA GLY A 78 38.93 -69.49 10.51
C GLY A 78 39.27 -68.71 9.23
N GLU A 79 38.85 -69.20 8.05
CA GLU A 79 39.13 -68.52 6.79
C GLU A 79 38.36 -67.21 6.67
N THR A 80 39.04 -66.18 6.16
CA THR A 80 38.46 -64.86 5.91
C THR A 80 38.78 -64.42 4.49
N ARG A 81 37.75 -63.98 3.76
CA ARG A 81 37.89 -63.44 2.40
C ARG A 81 37.31 -62.02 2.31
N LEU A 82 38.07 -61.10 1.73
CA LEU A 82 37.59 -59.75 1.41
C LEU A 82 36.87 -59.77 0.05
N PHE A 83 35.68 -59.18 0.02
CA PHE A 83 34.87 -58.99 -1.19
C PHE A 83 34.89 -57.53 -1.62
N GLY A 84 35.04 -57.30 -2.94
CA GLY A 84 35.04 -55.95 -3.54
C GLY A 84 36.42 -55.30 -3.79
N ALA A 85 37.52 -55.92 -3.33
CA ALA A 85 38.87 -55.42 -3.63
C ALA A 85 39.47 -56.12 -4.86
N GLY A 86 39.59 -55.43 -6.00
CA GLY A 86 40.26 -55.92 -7.21
C GLY A 86 39.78 -55.25 -8.51
N PRO A 87 40.38 -55.56 -9.67
CA PRO A 87 40.06 -54.94 -10.97
C PRO A 87 38.60 -55.12 -11.42
N ASN A 88 37.95 -56.18 -10.93
CA ASN A 88 36.55 -56.54 -11.23
C ASN A 88 35.63 -56.38 -10.00
N GLY A 89 36.16 -55.86 -8.88
CA GLY A 89 35.44 -55.70 -7.62
C GLY A 89 34.94 -54.28 -7.44
N LEU A 90 33.75 -54.13 -6.86
CA LEU A 90 33.25 -52.83 -6.48
C LEU A 90 34.03 -52.33 -5.26
N ASN A 91 34.79 -51.23 -5.41
CA ASN A 91 35.58 -50.65 -4.32
C ASN A 91 34.64 -49.99 -3.28
N ILE A 92 34.02 -50.83 -2.45
CA ILE A 92 33.08 -50.40 -1.42
C ILE A 92 33.87 -49.88 -0.23
N HIS A 93 34.01 -48.56 -0.17
CA HIS A 93 34.55 -47.87 0.98
C HIS A 93 33.50 -47.79 2.09
N GLY A 94 33.67 -48.62 3.11
CA GLY A 94 32.85 -48.63 4.32
C GLY A 94 31.46 -49.22 4.11
N VAL A 95 31.21 -50.36 4.74
CA VAL A 95 29.88 -50.97 4.82
C VAL A 95 29.14 -50.34 6.01
N GLY A 96 28.11 -49.57 5.70
CA GLY A 96 27.25 -48.90 6.69
C GLY A 96 26.05 -49.73 7.09
N ALA A 97 25.54 -50.58 6.18
CA ALA A 97 24.43 -51.49 6.46
C ALA A 97 24.54 -52.77 5.62
N LEU A 98 24.00 -53.88 6.12
CA LEU A 98 24.07 -55.19 5.46
C LEU A 98 22.83 -56.00 5.83
N ILE A 99 22.17 -56.60 4.83
CA ILE A 99 21.13 -57.62 5.02
C ILE A 99 21.36 -58.80 4.06
N SER A 100 20.98 -60.00 4.48
CA SER A 100 21.01 -61.19 3.62
C SER A 100 19.64 -61.46 3.03
N GLU A 101 19.65 -61.92 1.78
CA GLU A 101 18.44 -62.32 1.07
C GLU A 101 18.23 -63.84 1.08
N PRO A 102 16.96 -64.30 1.03
CA PRO A 102 16.65 -65.74 0.99
C PRO A 102 17.26 -66.48 -0.21
N ASP A 103 17.45 -65.80 -1.34
CA ASP A 103 18.09 -66.33 -2.55
C ASP A 103 19.63 -66.46 -2.43
N GLY A 104 20.19 -66.06 -1.29
CA GLY A 104 21.63 -66.07 -1.04
C GLY A 104 22.35 -64.79 -1.44
N GLY A 105 21.64 -63.76 -1.91
CA GLY A 105 22.20 -62.43 -2.17
C GLY A 105 22.48 -61.61 -0.90
N LEU A 106 23.14 -60.47 -1.09
CA LEU A 106 23.40 -59.48 -0.04
C LEU A 106 23.11 -58.07 -0.55
N TRP A 107 22.30 -57.32 0.20
CA TRP A 107 22.21 -55.87 0.05
C TRP A 107 23.18 -55.18 1.00
N ILE A 108 23.94 -54.25 0.45
CA ILE A 108 25.06 -53.59 1.11
C ILE A 108 24.88 -52.08 0.94
N GLY A 109 24.54 -51.41 2.04
CA GLY A 109 24.51 -49.96 2.12
C GLY A 109 25.91 -49.41 2.35
N SER A 110 26.37 -48.56 1.45
CA SER A 110 27.69 -47.93 1.53
C SER A 110 27.67 -46.64 2.34
N THR A 111 28.80 -46.31 2.96
CA THR A 111 29.04 -44.97 3.53
C THR A 111 29.36 -43.90 2.48
N SER A 112 29.36 -44.24 1.19
CA SER A 112 29.67 -43.34 0.08
C SER A 112 28.48 -43.04 -0.85
N GLY A 113 27.24 -43.19 -0.38
CA GLY A 113 26.04 -42.84 -1.17
C GLY A 113 25.57 -43.92 -2.15
N TRP A 114 26.04 -45.15 -2.01
CA TRP A 114 25.71 -46.26 -2.90
C TRP A 114 24.97 -47.39 -2.19
N LEU A 115 23.96 -47.93 -2.84
CA LEU A 115 23.35 -49.21 -2.49
C LEU A 115 23.89 -50.28 -3.45
N ASN A 116 24.38 -51.39 -2.92
CA ASN A 116 25.00 -52.44 -3.72
C ASN A 116 24.31 -53.77 -3.47
N TYR A 117 24.20 -54.59 -4.51
CA TYR A 117 23.77 -55.97 -4.43
C TYR A 117 24.91 -56.89 -4.85
N LEU A 118 25.20 -57.88 -4.01
CA LEU A 118 26.13 -58.97 -4.32
C LEU A 118 25.34 -60.27 -4.47
N ASP A 119 25.36 -60.84 -5.67
CA ASP A 119 25.01 -62.24 -5.88
C ASP A 119 26.20 -63.10 -5.44
N VAL A 120 26.05 -63.79 -4.31
CA VAL A 120 27.12 -64.60 -3.71
C VAL A 120 27.47 -65.83 -4.55
N THR A 121 26.52 -66.34 -5.34
CA THR A 121 26.71 -67.56 -6.15
C THR A 121 27.59 -67.27 -7.36
N ASN A 122 27.31 -66.17 -8.05
CA ASN A 122 28.00 -65.77 -9.27
C ASN A 122 29.12 -64.73 -9.01
N GLU A 123 29.28 -64.28 -7.77
CA GLU A 123 30.15 -63.17 -7.37
C GLU A 123 29.94 -61.89 -8.22
N SER A 124 28.69 -61.66 -8.66
CA SER A 124 28.32 -60.53 -9.51
C SER A 124 27.80 -59.35 -8.69
N TRP A 125 28.08 -58.13 -9.17
CA TRP A 125 27.77 -56.89 -8.47
C TRP A 125 26.77 -56.05 -9.25
N ARG A 126 25.80 -55.46 -8.54
CA ARG A 126 24.95 -54.38 -9.05
C ARG A 126 25.04 -53.19 -8.10
N GLN A 127 25.13 -51.99 -8.64
CA GLN A 127 25.29 -50.76 -7.87
C GLN A 127 24.21 -49.76 -8.27
N PHE A 128 23.60 -49.13 -7.27
CA PHE A 128 22.50 -48.18 -7.41
C PHE A 128 22.86 -46.89 -6.68
N ALA A 129 22.77 -45.76 -7.37
CA ALA A 129 23.02 -44.45 -6.80
C ALA A 129 21.86 -44.04 -5.90
N ILE A 130 22.17 -43.49 -4.72
CA ILE A 130 21.17 -42.83 -3.88
C ILE A 130 21.11 -41.36 -4.30
N THR A 131 19.90 -40.87 -4.58
CA THR A 131 19.68 -39.53 -5.12
C THR A 131 18.97 -38.62 -4.13
N THR A 132 19.22 -37.31 -4.23
CA THR A 132 18.43 -36.26 -3.58
C THR A 132 17.03 -36.15 -4.21
N SER A 133 16.16 -35.32 -3.64
CA SER A 133 14.77 -35.14 -4.11
C SER A 133 14.65 -34.60 -5.53
N ASP A 134 15.69 -33.92 -6.03
CA ASP A 134 15.82 -33.45 -7.42
C ASP A 134 16.39 -34.52 -8.37
N GLY A 135 16.68 -35.72 -7.88
CA GLY A 135 17.16 -36.86 -8.66
C GLY A 135 18.68 -36.92 -8.87
N HIS A 136 19.46 -36.04 -8.23
CA HIS A 136 20.92 -36.06 -8.37
C HIS A 136 21.58 -37.04 -7.39
N PRO A 137 22.49 -37.93 -7.85
CA PRO A 137 23.30 -38.77 -6.96
C PRO A 137 24.14 -37.94 -5.99
N THR A 138 24.21 -38.35 -4.72
CA THR A 138 25.09 -37.68 -3.75
C THR A 138 25.90 -38.67 -2.90
N PRO A 139 27.22 -38.46 -2.77
CA PRO A 139 28.06 -39.28 -1.89
C PRO A 139 27.78 -39.05 -0.39
N GLU A 140 27.05 -37.98 -0.04
CA GLU A 140 26.70 -37.64 1.34
C GLU A 140 25.60 -38.54 1.94
N ALA A 141 24.86 -39.25 1.08
CA ALA A 141 23.77 -40.16 1.45
C ALA A 141 24.26 -41.48 2.05
N GLN A 142 24.99 -41.42 3.17
CA GLN A 142 25.47 -42.62 3.84
C GLN A 142 24.30 -43.50 4.26
N VAL A 143 24.36 -44.78 3.94
CA VAL A 143 23.35 -45.75 4.39
C VAL A 143 23.73 -46.24 5.78
N HIS A 144 22.86 -45.97 6.74
CA HIS A 144 23.01 -46.33 8.14
C HIS A 144 22.32 -47.62 8.51
N ASP A 145 21.26 -47.99 7.78
CA ASP A 145 20.52 -49.21 8.04
C ASP A 145 19.70 -49.62 6.82
N LEU A 146 19.38 -50.90 6.75
CA LEU A 146 18.55 -51.49 5.71
C LEU A 146 17.44 -52.32 6.34
N PHE A 147 16.23 -52.21 5.80
CA PHE A 147 15.09 -53.01 6.21
C PHE A 147 14.30 -53.46 4.98
N ARG A 148 13.99 -54.75 4.88
CA ARG A 148 13.14 -55.28 3.80
C ARG A 148 11.75 -55.52 4.36
N ASP A 149 10.73 -54.97 3.72
CA ASP A 149 9.34 -55.22 4.11
C ASP A 149 8.80 -56.54 3.52
N ALA A 150 7.55 -56.86 3.86
CA ALA A 150 6.90 -58.11 3.43
C ALA A 150 6.60 -58.11 1.93
N GLU A 151 6.44 -56.93 1.34
CA GLU A 151 6.22 -56.69 -0.09
C GLU A 151 7.53 -56.76 -0.90
N GLY A 152 8.67 -56.90 -0.21
CA GLY A 152 9.98 -57.05 -0.82
C GLY A 152 10.68 -55.74 -1.17
N VAL A 153 10.07 -54.59 -0.82
CA VAL A 153 10.65 -53.25 -0.96
C VAL A 153 11.74 -53.05 0.08
N LEU A 154 12.81 -52.39 -0.32
CA LEU A 154 13.95 -52.09 0.52
C LEU A 154 13.86 -50.66 1.06
N TRP A 155 13.90 -50.53 2.38
CA TRP A 155 13.91 -49.27 3.10
C TRP A 155 15.31 -48.95 3.57
N LEU A 156 15.76 -47.74 3.27
CA LEU A 156 17.10 -47.25 3.54
C LEU A 156 17.04 -46.15 4.60
N ALA A 157 17.72 -46.36 5.72
CA ALA A 157 18.02 -45.31 6.68
C ALA A 157 19.26 -44.58 6.17
N THR A 158 19.16 -43.29 5.87
CA THR A 158 20.26 -42.52 5.29
C THR A 158 20.50 -41.20 6.02
N THR A 159 21.67 -40.59 5.78
CA THR A 159 21.95 -39.20 6.17
C THR A 159 20.92 -38.21 5.62
N LEU A 160 20.33 -38.50 4.45
CA LEU A 160 19.31 -37.65 3.83
C LEU A 160 17.91 -37.88 4.39
N GLY A 161 17.72 -38.91 5.22
CA GLY A 161 16.43 -39.36 5.72
C GLY A 161 16.08 -40.78 5.29
N LEU A 162 14.77 -41.06 5.19
CA LEU A 162 14.21 -42.36 4.79
C LEU A 162 14.12 -42.45 3.27
N GLY A 163 14.84 -43.41 2.71
CA GLY A 163 14.74 -43.79 1.30
C GLY A 163 13.94 -45.08 1.10
N ARG A 164 13.23 -45.16 -0.01
CA ARG A 164 12.53 -46.36 -0.49
C ARG A 164 13.17 -46.78 -1.80
N PHE A 165 13.56 -48.04 -1.88
CA PHE A 165 14.14 -48.64 -3.07
C PHE A 165 13.32 -49.87 -3.47
N ASP A 166 12.86 -49.86 -4.71
CA ASP A 166 12.18 -51.00 -5.32
C ASP A 166 13.20 -51.84 -6.12
N PRO A 167 13.52 -53.06 -5.68
CA PRO A 167 14.48 -53.92 -6.37
C PRO A 167 14.05 -54.37 -7.77
N GLU A 168 12.75 -54.41 -8.07
CA GLU A 168 12.24 -54.87 -9.36
C GLU A 168 12.39 -53.79 -10.42
N THR A 169 12.04 -52.55 -10.06
CA THR A 169 12.12 -51.40 -10.97
C THR A 169 13.47 -50.67 -10.89
N ALA A 170 14.32 -51.02 -9.93
CA ALA A 170 15.58 -50.35 -9.60
C ALA A 170 15.41 -48.84 -9.33
N ARG A 171 14.26 -48.45 -8.78
CA ARG A 171 13.93 -47.05 -8.50
C ARG A 171 14.15 -46.72 -7.03
N PHE A 172 14.86 -45.63 -6.79
CA PHE A 172 15.02 -45.01 -5.48
C PHE A 172 14.12 -43.78 -5.36
N GLU A 173 13.48 -43.63 -4.21
CA GLU A 173 12.63 -42.49 -3.84
C GLU A 173 13.01 -42.02 -2.43
N LEU A 174 13.37 -40.74 -2.28
CA LEU A 174 13.60 -40.12 -0.98
C LEU A 174 12.26 -39.64 -0.41
N LEU A 175 11.76 -40.30 0.65
CA LEU A 175 10.45 -40.01 1.23
C LEU A 175 10.52 -38.95 2.34
N LEU A 176 11.51 -39.08 3.24
CA LEU A 176 11.70 -38.15 4.35
C LEU A 176 12.83 -37.17 4.03
N GLY A 177 12.60 -36.30 3.04
CA GLY A 177 13.44 -35.11 2.78
C GLY A 177 12.63 -33.81 2.64
N ALA A 178 11.30 -33.92 2.49
CA ALA A 178 10.39 -32.82 2.13
C ALA A 178 9.19 -32.63 3.11
N LEU A 179 9.19 -33.27 4.28
CA LEU A 179 8.16 -33.09 5.30
C LEU A 179 8.77 -32.46 6.53
N ASP A 180 8.42 -31.20 6.86
CA ASP A 180 8.48 -30.46 8.15
C ASP A 180 9.60 -30.78 9.18
N LEU A 181 10.62 -31.52 8.79
CA LEU A 181 11.77 -32.01 9.54
C LEU A 181 13.02 -31.87 8.66
N PRO A 182 13.39 -30.65 8.26
CA PRO A 182 14.56 -30.43 7.40
C PRO A 182 15.81 -30.98 8.10
N GLY A 183 16.56 -31.85 7.41
CA GLY A 183 17.87 -32.35 7.88
C GLY A 183 17.82 -33.47 8.93
N SER A 184 16.69 -34.19 9.08
CA SER A 184 16.63 -35.34 9.99
C SER A 184 17.39 -36.55 9.41
N VAL A 185 18.41 -37.01 10.13
CA VAL A 185 19.16 -38.23 9.81
C VAL A 185 18.41 -39.43 10.35
N VAL A 186 18.20 -40.47 9.53
CA VAL A 186 17.60 -41.73 10.00
C VAL A 186 18.72 -42.74 10.24
N PHE A 187 18.79 -43.28 11.45
CA PHE A 187 19.83 -44.23 11.86
C PHE A 187 19.37 -45.68 11.89
N SER A 188 18.08 -45.93 12.14
CA SER A 188 17.54 -47.28 12.27
C SER A 188 16.05 -47.34 11.89
N ILE A 189 15.59 -48.51 11.42
CA ILE A 189 14.23 -48.75 10.89
C ILE A 189 13.66 -50.06 11.42
N GLN A 190 12.54 -50.06 12.13
CA GLN A 190 11.92 -51.30 12.58
C GLN A 190 10.44 -51.29 12.23
N ALA A 191 9.96 -52.31 11.52
CA ALA A 191 8.53 -52.48 11.34
C ALA A 191 7.88 -53.02 12.62
N ASP A 192 6.66 -52.56 12.89
CA ASP A 192 5.77 -53.19 13.85
C ASP A 192 4.91 -54.30 13.23
N ARG A 193 4.07 -54.94 14.06
CA ARG A 193 3.18 -56.03 13.62
C ARG A 193 2.07 -55.59 12.65
N LYS A 194 1.86 -54.29 12.49
CA LYS A 194 0.90 -53.70 11.54
C LYS A 194 1.61 -53.18 10.29
N HIS A 195 2.87 -53.56 10.08
CA HIS A 195 3.71 -53.14 8.95
C HIS A 195 3.97 -51.62 8.91
N ARG A 196 3.78 -50.90 10.02
CA ARG A 196 4.17 -49.49 10.13
C ARG A 196 5.65 -49.43 10.47
N LEU A 197 6.36 -48.48 9.86
CA LEU A 197 7.80 -48.33 10.10
C LEU A 197 8.05 -47.36 11.25
N TRP A 198 8.93 -47.75 12.15
CA TRP A 198 9.43 -46.91 13.23
C TRP A 198 10.88 -46.58 12.94
N LEU A 199 11.22 -45.30 12.99
CA LEU A 199 12.50 -44.75 12.57
C LEU A 199 13.18 -44.13 13.80
N GLY A 200 14.40 -44.57 14.11
CA GLY A 200 15.26 -43.90 15.07
C GLY A 200 16.03 -42.78 14.36
N THR A 201 15.88 -41.53 14.80
CA THR A 201 16.48 -40.35 14.16
C THR A 201 17.38 -39.56 15.11
N ASN A 202 17.95 -38.45 14.64
CA ASN A 202 18.62 -37.44 15.47
C ASN A 202 17.66 -36.42 16.12
N GLN A 203 16.35 -36.59 15.96
CA GLN A 203 15.30 -35.71 16.49
C GLN A 203 14.14 -36.48 17.13
N GLY A 204 14.44 -37.67 17.68
CA GLY A 204 13.47 -38.55 18.31
C GLY A 204 13.06 -39.73 17.43
N LEU A 205 11.90 -40.31 17.75
CA LEU A 205 11.31 -41.45 17.05
C LEU A 205 10.30 -40.96 16.02
N VAL A 206 10.33 -41.52 14.83
CA VAL A 206 9.34 -41.21 13.79
C VAL A 206 8.59 -42.46 13.40
N ARG A 207 7.25 -42.42 13.45
CA ARG A 207 6.40 -43.45 12.85
C ARG A 207 6.01 -43.03 11.46
N TYR A 208 6.32 -43.87 10.48
CA TYR A 208 5.85 -43.80 9.11
C TYR A 208 4.72 -44.80 8.90
N ASP A 209 3.63 -44.30 8.31
CA ASP A 209 2.44 -45.06 7.95
C ASP A 209 1.99 -44.66 6.54
N ARG A 210 1.25 -45.52 5.86
CA ARG A 210 0.67 -45.27 4.54
C ARG A 210 -0.85 -45.31 4.66
N THR A 211 -1.52 -44.23 4.28
CA THR A 211 -2.99 -44.19 4.32
C THR A 211 -3.58 -45.15 3.28
N GLN A 212 -4.87 -45.48 3.41
CA GLN A 212 -5.58 -46.28 2.39
C GLN A 212 -5.57 -45.61 1.00
N ALA A 213 -5.46 -44.28 0.95
CA ALA A 213 -5.30 -43.51 -0.30
C ALA A 213 -3.86 -43.53 -0.85
N GLY A 214 -2.92 -44.17 -0.15
CA GLY A 214 -1.52 -44.29 -0.54
C GLY A 214 -0.63 -43.14 -0.08
N GLU A 215 -1.14 -42.18 0.69
CA GLU A 215 -0.39 -41.01 1.16
C GLU A 215 0.53 -41.38 2.32
N ALA A 216 1.76 -40.84 2.29
CA ALA A 216 2.74 -41.00 3.35
C ALA A 216 2.37 -40.13 4.57
N ARG A 217 2.24 -40.73 5.75
CA ARG A 217 1.99 -40.02 7.01
C ARG A 217 3.14 -40.27 7.98
N PHE A 218 3.70 -39.17 8.49
CA PHE A 218 4.77 -39.19 9.48
C PHE A 218 4.28 -38.65 10.82
N ARG A 219 4.67 -39.29 11.92
CA ARG A 219 4.37 -38.86 13.27
C ARG A 219 5.66 -38.86 14.08
N VAL A 220 6.04 -37.69 14.59
CA VAL A 220 7.26 -37.52 15.41
C VAL A 220 6.92 -37.59 16.89
N TYR A 221 7.71 -38.40 17.59
CA TYR A 221 7.72 -38.57 19.04
C TYR A 221 9.06 -38.05 19.58
N ASP A 222 9.01 -37.05 20.44
CA ASP A 222 10.18 -36.41 21.03
C ASP A 222 10.23 -36.59 22.56
N LEU A 223 11.16 -35.90 23.23
CA LEU A 223 11.32 -35.96 24.69
C LEU A 223 10.02 -35.63 25.44
N SER A 224 9.16 -34.78 24.87
CA SER A 224 7.89 -34.40 25.49
C SER A 224 6.79 -35.44 25.36
N ASP A 225 6.94 -36.40 24.45
CA ASP A 225 6.09 -37.58 24.36
C ASP A 225 6.58 -38.72 25.27
N GLY A 226 7.62 -38.47 26.07
CA GLY A 226 8.24 -39.46 26.97
C GLY A 226 9.32 -40.32 26.30
N VAL A 227 9.75 -39.95 25.08
CA VAL A 227 10.89 -40.63 24.44
C VAL A 227 12.16 -40.27 25.21
N GLY A 228 12.87 -41.26 25.76
CA GLY A 228 14.07 -41.01 26.58
C GLY A 228 15.35 -40.66 25.81
N ASN A 229 15.29 -40.54 24.49
CA ASN A 229 16.45 -40.28 23.63
C ASN A 229 16.08 -39.28 22.53
N LEU A 230 16.88 -38.21 22.37
CA LEU A 230 16.76 -37.32 21.21
C LEU A 230 17.45 -37.92 19.97
N GLU A 231 18.59 -38.58 20.17
CA GLU A 231 19.36 -39.22 19.10
C GLU A 231 19.45 -40.73 19.30
N PHE A 232 19.05 -41.46 18.26
CA PHE A 232 19.11 -42.92 18.20
C PHE A 232 20.37 -43.42 17.50
N ASN A 233 20.79 -44.62 17.85
CA ASN A 233 22.00 -45.24 17.30
C ASN A 233 21.69 -46.14 16.11
N ARG A 234 22.69 -46.26 15.22
CA ARG A 234 22.66 -47.18 14.07
C ARG A 234 22.51 -48.62 14.53
N HIS A 235 21.64 -49.38 13.86
CA HIS A 235 21.33 -50.78 14.14
C HIS A 235 20.87 -51.10 15.58
N ALA A 236 20.72 -50.09 16.45
CA ALA A 236 20.28 -50.26 17.82
C ALA A 236 18.75 -50.36 17.86
N ARG A 237 18.21 -51.39 17.21
CA ARG A 237 16.79 -51.65 17.08
C ARG A 237 16.51 -53.12 17.31
N TRP A 238 15.39 -53.44 17.93
CA TRP A 238 14.92 -54.81 18.03
C TRP A 238 13.40 -54.84 18.13
N ALA A 239 12.79 -55.83 17.49
CA ALA A 239 11.37 -56.14 17.64
C ALA A 239 11.24 -57.49 18.33
N ARG A 240 10.52 -57.52 19.46
CA ARG A 240 10.21 -58.76 20.14
C ARG A 240 9.03 -59.48 19.47
N PRO A 241 8.94 -60.82 19.59
CA PRO A 241 7.83 -61.59 19.03
C PRO A 241 6.43 -61.23 19.59
N ASP A 242 6.36 -60.65 20.78
CA ASP A 242 5.12 -60.12 21.38
C ASP A 242 4.66 -58.80 20.74
N GLY A 243 5.56 -58.09 20.06
CA GLY A 243 5.30 -56.81 19.39
C GLY A 243 5.87 -55.59 20.11
N GLU A 244 6.62 -55.78 21.20
CA GLU A 244 7.38 -54.71 21.84
C GLU A 244 8.54 -54.27 20.94
N LEU A 245 8.73 -52.95 20.79
CA LEU A 245 9.84 -52.38 20.05
C LEU A 245 10.84 -51.74 21.00
N LEU A 246 12.12 -51.94 20.70
CA LEU A 246 13.24 -51.36 21.42
C LEU A 246 14.10 -50.56 20.46
N PHE A 247 14.45 -49.34 20.86
CA PHE A 247 15.38 -48.48 20.15
C PHE A 247 16.42 -47.93 21.12
N GLY A 248 17.70 -48.16 20.84
CA GLY A 248 18.81 -47.64 21.62
C GLY A 248 19.27 -46.28 21.12
N GLY A 249 19.52 -45.35 22.03
CA GLY A 249 20.08 -44.03 21.75
C GLY A 249 21.30 -43.73 22.61
N MET A 250 21.65 -42.44 22.72
CA MET A 250 22.80 -42.01 23.50
C MET A 250 22.58 -42.09 25.02
N GLU A 251 21.34 -41.96 25.49
CA GLU A 251 20.98 -41.86 26.91
C GLU A 251 20.30 -43.14 27.44
N GLY A 252 20.22 -44.19 26.64
CA GLY A 252 19.70 -45.49 27.05
C GLY A 252 18.90 -46.17 25.95
N ILE A 253 17.83 -46.86 26.36
CA ILE A 253 16.95 -47.62 25.46
C ILE A 253 15.51 -47.13 25.67
N THR A 254 14.85 -46.77 24.59
CA THR A 254 13.42 -46.51 24.54
C THR A 254 12.69 -47.80 24.21
N VAL A 255 11.71 -48.18 25.04
CA VAL A 255 10.91 -49.41 24.88
C VAL A 255 9.45 -49.03 24.87
N PHE A 256 8.67 -49.57 23.94
CA PHE A 256 7.24 -49.28 23.84
C PHE A 256 6.47 -50.34 23.02
N PHE A 257 5.17 -50.41 23.25
CA PHE A 257 4.23 -51.16 22.41
C PHE A 257 3.55 -50.23 21.39
N PRO A 258 3.78 -50.40 20.07
CA PRO A 258 3.18 -49.55 19.04
C PRO A 258 1.64 -49.50 19.02
N ASN A 259 0.98 -50.48 19.64
CA ASN A 259 -0.48 -50.58 19.70
C ASN A 259 -1.09 -49.92 20.94
N GLU A 260 -0.27 -49.59 21.94
CA GLU A 260 -0.69 -48.93 23.18
C GLU A 260 -0.48 -47.42 23.14
N ILE A 261 0.10 -46.91 22.05
CA ILE A 261 0.22 -45.47 21.79
C ILE A 261 -1.13 -44.94 21.32
N HIS A 262 -1.66 -43.98 22.07
CA HIS A 262 -2.94 -43.33 21.79
C HIS A 262 -2.74 -41.85 21.43
N ASP A 263 -3.34 -41.43 20.32
CA ASP A 263 -3.38 -40.01 19.93
C ASP A 263 -4.27 -39.23 20.92
N ASN A 264 -3.97 -37.96 21.17
CA ASN A 264 -4.81 -37.08 21.99
C ASN A 264 -6.05 -36.63 21.21
N PRO A 265 -7.27 -37.10 21.55
CA PRO A 265 -8.49 -36.74 20.83
C PRO A 265 -9.01 -35.35 21.22
N VAL A 266 -8.45 -34.73 22.27
CA VAL A 266 -8.97 -33.49 22.85
C VAL A 266 -8.55 -32.31 21.98
N ARG A 267 -9.54 -31.66 21.37
CA ARG A 267 -9.34 -30.40 20.64
C ARG A 267 -9.21 -29.27 21.66
N PRO A 268 -8.20 -28.39 21.52
CA PRO A 268 -7.97 -27.36 22.51
C PRO A 268 -9.02 -26.26 22.39
N HIS A 269 -9.45 -25.72 23.53
CA HIS A 269 -10.23 -24.49 23.57
C HIS A 269 -9.27 -23.30 23.66
N VAL A 270 -9.46 -22.31 22.78
CA VAL A 270 -8.62 -21.11 22.74
C VAL A 270 -9.29 -20.02 23.55
N ALA A 271 -8.52 -19.33 24.39
CA ALA A 271 -8.95 -18.19 25.15
C ALA A 271 -7.94 -17.05 24.99
N PHE A 272 -8.44 -15.82 24.94
CA PHE A 272 -7.60 -14.64 25.08
C PHE A 272 -7.09 -14.58 26.52
N THR A 273 -5.84 -14.15 26.70
CA THR A 273 -5.26 -13.89 28.02
C THR A 273 -5.14 -12.40 28.27
N GLN A 274 -4.81 -11.64 27.23
CA GLN A 274 -4.65 -10.20 27.29
C GLN A 274 -4.94 -9.57 25.94
N ILE A 275 -5.63 -8.43 25.95
CA ILE A 275 -5.75 -7.56 24.78
C ILE A 275 -5.22 -6.19 25.19
N GLU A 276 -4.24 -5.69 24.44
CA GLU A 276 -3.51 -4.47 24.78
C GLU A 276 -3.55 -3.47 23.63
N ILE A 277 -3.90 -2.24 23.96
CA ILE A 277 -4.03 -1.12 23.03
C ILE A 277 -2.98 -0.09 23.41
N LEU A 278 -2.14 0.30 22.46
CA LEU A 278 -1.09 1.29 22.65
C LEU A 278 -1.47 2.58 21.96
N SER A 279 -1.64 3.65 22.73
CA SER A 279 -1.90 4.99 22.23
C SER A 279 -0.63 5.63 21.66
N ARG A 280 -0.79 6.67 20.85
CA ARG A 280 0.34 7.46 20.30
C ARG A 280 1.20 8.10 21.40
N GLU A 281 0.61 8.37 22.56
CA GLU A 281 1.30 8.99 23.70
C GLU A 281 2.10 7.98 24.52
N GLY A 282 2.10 6.70 24.11
CA GLY A 282 2.80 5.62 24.80
C GLY A 282 2.01 5.04 25.97
N GLU A 283 0.77 5.48 26.18
CA GLU A 283 -0.12 4.90 27.19
C GLU A 283 -0.65 3.55 26.69
N SER A 284 -0.60 2.55 27.58
CA SER A 284 -1.13 1.21 27.33
C SER A 284 -2.44 1.00 28.09
N ARG A 285 -3.49 0.64 27.36
CA ARG A 285 -4.78 0.22 27.92
C ARG A 285 -4.94 -1.28 27.74
N ARG A 286 -5.31 -1.98 28.81
CA ARG A 286 -5.61 -3.41 28.78
C ARG A 286 -7.12 -3.63 28.85
N GLU A 287 -7.64 -4.42 27.93
CA GLU A 287 -9.02 -4.88 27.95
C GLU A 287 -9.11 -6.27 28.62
N PRO A 288 -10.24 -6.59 29.27
CA PRO A 288 -10.47 -7.93 29.80
C PRO A 288 -10.41 -9.00 28.69
N ALA A 289 -9.89 -10.18 29.03
CA ALA A 289 -9.84 -11.32 28.11
C ALA A 289 -11.22 -11.78 27.58
N SER A 290 -12.30 -11.50 28.33
CA SER A 290 -13.68 -11.86 27.97
C SER A 290 -14.40 -10.80 27.14
N VAL A 291 -13.71 -9.77 26.67
CA VAL A 291 -14.34 -8.69 25.91
C VAL A 291 -14.79 -9.20 24.54
N GLU A 292 -16.06 -8.97 24.19
CA GLU A 292 -16.59 -9.35 22.87
C GLU A 292 -16.29 -8.31 21.79
N ARG A 293 -16.15 -7.03 22.20
CA ARG A 293 -15.97 -5.89 21.31
C ARG A 293 -14.96 -4.89 21.87
N VAL A 294 -13.94 -4.56 21.07
CA VAL A 294 -12.92 -3.56 21.36
C VAL A 294 -13.10 -2.36 20.43
N VAL A 295 -13.18 -1.17 21.01
CA VAL A 295 -13.26 0.09 20.25
C VAL A 295 -11.91 0.80 20.31
N LEU A 296 -11.34 1.06 19.13
CA LEU A 296 -10.10 1.78 18.93
C LEU A 296 -10.38 3.23 18.57
N SER A 297 -9.73 4.13 19.29
CA SER A 297 -9.71 5.55 19.00
C SER A 297 -8.76 5.84 17.83
N PRO A 298 -8.97 6.95 17.09
CA PRO A 298 -8.06 7.34 16.00
C PRO A 298 -6.61 7.60 16.44
N ASN A 299 -6.36 7.78 17.74
CA ASN A 299 -5.03 7.98 18.31
C ASN A 299 -4.32 6.68 18.71
N ASP A 300 -5.01 5.53 18.62
CA ASP A 300 -4.44 4.23 18.94
C ASP A 300 -3.54 3.75 17.80
N THR A 301 -2.31 3.36 18.14
CA THR A 301 -1.26 3.06 17.16
C THR A 301 -1.01 1.58 16.97
N ALA A 302 -1.26 0.77 18.01
CA ALA A 302 -1.11 -0.67 17.94
C ALA A 302 -2.15 -1.39 18.80
N LEU A 303 -2.59 -2.54 18.30
CA LEU A 303 -3.44 -3.50 18.98
C LEU A 303 -2.71 -4.83 19.04
N SER A 304 -2.55 -5.38 20.25
CA SER A 304 -1.88 -6.65 20.49
C SER A 304 -2.83 -7.61 21.19
N PHE A 305 -2.80 -8.86 20.75
CA PHE A 305 -3.57 -9.96 21.33
C PHE A 305 -2.59 -10.99 21.87
N GLU A 306 -2.81 -11.42 23.10
CA GLU A 306 -2.22 -12.62 23.67
C GLU A 306 -3.32 -13.65 23.89
N PHE A 307 -3.01 -14.90 23.54
CA PHE A 307 -3.96 -16.00 23.61
C PHE A 307 -3.27 -17.29 24.02
N THR A 308 -4.03 -18.20 24.61
CA THR A 308 -3.57 -19.52 25.01
C THR A 308 -4.62 -20.56 24.68
N ALA A 309 -4.21 -21.80 24.49
CA ALA A 309 -5.11 -22.93 24.37
C ALA A 309 -4.97 -23.86 25.57
N LEU A 310 -6.10 -24.36 26.07
CA LEU A 310 -6.13 -25.29 27.19
C LEU A 310 -5.87 -26.72 26.68
N SER A 311 -4.60 -27.13 26.71
CA SER A 311 -4.18 -28.52 26.52
C SER A 311 -3.00 -28.82 27.45
N TYR A 312 -3.21 -29.71 28.43
CA TYR A 312 -2.23 -29.99 29.48
C TYR A 312 -1.23 -31.10 29.13
N THR A 313 -1.50 -31.90 28.09
CA THR A 313 -0.66 -33.04 27.70
C THR A 313 0.68 -32.59 27.15
N ALA A 314 0.70 -31.61 26.25
CA ALA A 314 1.92 -31.04 25.68
C ALA A 314 1.68 -29.57 25.30
N PRO A 315 1.67 -28.65 26.29
CA PRO A 315 1.32 -27.25 26.07
C PRO A 315 2.25 -26.52 25.10
N HIS A 316 3.53 -26.89 25.05
CA HIS A 316 4.54 -26.30 24.17
C HIS A 316 4.43 -26.76 22.72
N ARG A 317 3.69 -27.84 22.42
CA ARG A 317 3.44 -28.32 21.05
C ARG A 317 2.14 -27.80 20.45
N ILE A 318 1.40 -26.97 21.20
CA ILE A 318 0.20 -26.32 20.67
C ILE A 318 0.62 -25.40 19.51
N ARG A 319 -0.06 -25.53 18.37
CA ARG A 319 0.11 -24.62 17.23
C ARG A 319 -1.04 -23.64 17.16
N TYR A 320 -0.77 -22.39 16.82
CA TYR A 320 -1.77 -21.34 16.71
C TYR A 320 -1.81 -20.77 15.29
N ALA A 321 -3.02 -20.49 14.83
CA ALA A 321 -3.25 -19.72 13.62
C ALA A 321 -4.27 -18.63 13.88
N TYR A 322 -4.03 -17.44 13.36
CA TYR A 322 -4.94 -16.30 13.48
C TYR A 322 -5.22 -15.64 12.14
N ARG A 323 -6.28 -14.83 12.10
CA ARG A 323 -6.56 -13.89 11.00
C ARG A 323 -7.42 -12.73 11.48
N MET A 324 -7.24 -11.57 10.86
CA MET A 324 -8.13 -10.41 10.98
C MET A 324 -9.06 -10.37 9.78
N GLU A 325 -10.32 -10.75 9.98
CA GLU A 325 -11.35 -10.60 8.95
C GLU A 325 -11.55 -9.12 8.61
N GLY A 326 -11.56 -8.80 7.31
CA GLY A 326 -11.54 -7.43 6.80
C GLY A 326 -10.14 -6.87 6.51
N LEU A 327 -9.06 -7.61 6.84
CA LEU A 327 -7.68 -7.21 6.56
C LEU A 327 -6.84 -8.35 5.97
N ASP A 328 -6.80 -9.51 6.64
CA ASP A 328 -5.99 -10.66 6.23
C ASP A 328 -6.75 -11.54 5.22
N GLN A 329 -6.08 -11.94 4.14
CA GLN A 329 -6.67 -12.80 3.10
C GLN A 329 -6.69 -14.29 3.48
N ALA A 330 -5.76 -14.74 4.31
CA ALA A 330 -5.59 -16.13 4.71
C ALA A 330 -5.23 -16.25 6.20
N TRP A 331 -5.32 -17.47 6.73
CA TRP A 331 -4.85 -17.77 8.09
C TRP A 331 -3.33 -17.67 8.17
N ILE A 332 -2.84 -16.96 9.17
CA ILE A 332 -1.41 -16.81 9.47
C ILE A 332 -1.05 -17.86 10.52
N ASP A 333 -0.23 -18.84 10.14
CA ASP A 333 0.32 -19.83 11.07
C ASP A 333 1.49 -19.19 11.84
N THR A 334 1.44 -19.31 13.16
CA THR A 334 2.42 -18.72 14.07
C THR A 334 3.28 -19.77 14.77
N GLY A 335 3.14 -21.05 14.40
CA GLY A 335 3.72 -22.16 15.12
C GLY A 335 3.27 -22.10 16.58
N HIS A 336 4.21 -21.99 17.51
CA HIS A 336 3.96 -21.99 18.95
C HIS A 336 3.76 -20.59 19.55
N ARG A 337 3.83 -19.52 18.75
CA ARG A 337 3.75 -18.14 19.25
C ARG A 337 2.32 -17.80 19.67
N ARG A 338 2.21 -17.25 20.88
CA ARG A 338 0.94 -16.94 21.57
C ARG A 338 0.48 -15.48 21.47
N PHE A 339 1.06 -14.72 20.54
CA PHE A 339 0.70 -13.31 20.36
C PHE A 339 0.61 -12.90 18.90
N ALA A 340 -0.26 -11.93 18.65
CA ALA A 340 -0.47 -11.25 17.37
C ALA A 340 -0.49 -9.74 17.59
N ARG A 341 0.07 -8.96 16.66
CA ARG A 341 0.09 -7.50 16.76
C ARG A 341 -0.24 -6.86 15.42
N TYR A 342 -1.15 -5.91 15.45
CA TYR A 342 -1.51 -5.06 14.32
C TYR A 342 -1.17 -3.61 14.64
N SER A 343 -0.66 -2.89 13.64
CA SER A 343 -0.24 -1.50 13.79
C SER A 343 -1.01 -0.63 12.80
N ARG A 344 -1.56 0.49 13.27
CA ARG A 344 -2.28 1.50 12.48
C ARG A 344 -3.37 0.89 11.58
N LEU A 345 -4.38 0.31 12.22
CA LEU A 345 -5.57 -0.19 11.51
C LEU A 345 -6.34 0.98 10.89
N PRO A 346 -6.78 0.88 9.62
CA PRO A 346 -7.69 1.86 9.04
C PRO A 346 -9.04 1.92 9.78
N PRO A 347 -9.79 3.02 9.70
CA PRO A 347 -11.17 3.08 10.20
C PRO A 347 -12.05 2.04 9.53
N GLY A 348 -12.79 1.27 10.31
CA GLY A 348 -13.58 0.15 9.84
C GLY A 348 -13.97 -0.84 10.94
N GLU A 349 -14.69 -1.88 10.54
CA GLU A 349 -15.06 -3.00 11.40
C GLU A 349 -14.28 -4.25 11.01
N TYR A 350 -13.71 -4.91 12.00
CA TYR A 350 -12.88 -6.10 11.84
C TYR A 350 -13.28 -7.17 12.85
N VAL A 351 -12.96 -8.44 12.56
CA VAL A 351 -13.10 -9.53 13.53
C VAL A 351 -11.79 -10.29 13.60
N PHE A 352 -11.16 -10.33 14.76
CA PHE A 352 -9.97 -11.13 14.97
C PHE A 352 -10.38 -12.55 15.35
N HIS A 353 -9.88 -13.53 14.59
CA HIS A 353 -10.10 -14.95 14.81
C HIS A 353 -8.79 -15.63 15.21
N VAL A 354 -8.83 -16.50 16.21
CA VAL A 354 -7.70 -17.36 16.56
C VAL A 354 -8.16 -18.79 16.84
N LYS A 355 -7.43 -19.76 16.29
CA LYS A 355 -7.64 -21.19 16.53
C LYS A 355 -6.32 -21.85 16.92
N ALA A 356 -6.43 -23.00 17.58
CA ALA A 356 -5.25 -23.77 18.00
C ALA A 356 -5.39 -25.24 17.62
N ALA A 357 -4.27 -25.90 17.38
CA ALA A 357 -4.16 -27.34 17.23
C ALA A 357 -3.43 -27.94 18.42
N ASN A 358 -3.88 -29.11 18.89
CA ASN A 358 -3.15 -29.87 19.90
C ASN A 358 -1.84 -30.46 19.34
N ASN A 359 -1.11 -31.19 20.19
CA ASN A 359 0.13 -31.91 19.83
C ASN A 359 -0.05 -32.96 18.72
N ASP A 360 -1.28 -33.40 18.44
CA ASP A 360 -1.65 -34.35 17.37
C ASP A 360 -2.15 -33.66 16.09
N GLY A 361 -2.16 -32.33 16.04
CA GLY A 361 -2.59 -31.55 14.86
C GLY A 361 -4.11 -31.41 14.73
N LEU A 362 -4.88 -31.78 15.76
CA LEU A 362 -6.33 -31.58 15.77
C LEU A 362 -6.65 -30.12 16.12
N TRP A 363 -7.04 -29.36 15.10
CA TRP A 363 -7.51 -27.97 15.25
C TRP A 363 -8.82 -27.87 16.06
N SER A 364 -8.98 -26.76 16.78
CA SER A 364 -10.21 -26.39 17.47
C SER A 364 -11.38 -26.32 16.49
N LYS A 365 -12.59 -26.71 16.93
CA LYS A 365 -13.80 -26.65 16.09
C LYS A 365 -14.21 -25.20 15.81
N GLU A 366 -14.13 -24.38 16.85
CA GLU A 366 -14.48 -22.97 16.82
C GLU A 366 -13.21 -22.15 17.06
N ALA A 367 -13.12 -21.01 16.36
CA ALA A 367 -12.11 -20.01 16.64
C ALA A 367 -12.61 -19.11 17.78
N ALA A 368 -11.71 -18.69 18.67
CA ALA A 368 -12.01 -17.59 19.57
C ALA A 368 -12.03 -16.29 18.75
N VAL A 369 -13.05 -15.47 18.97
CA VAL A 369 -13.30 -14.26 18.18
C VAL A 369 -13.43 -13.03 19.07
N VAL A 370 -12.98 -11.89 18.56
CA VAL A 370 -13.22 -10.57 19.15
C VAL A 370 -13.46 -9.55 18.06
N ALA A 371 -14.56 -8.78 18.18
CA ALA A 371 -14.90 -7.73 17.23
C ALA A 371 -14.10 -6.47 17.52
N ILE A 372 -13.60 -5.80 16.48
CA ILE A 372 -12.80 -4.58 16.59
C ILE A 372 -13.44 -3.50 15.74
N VAL A 373 -13.69 -2.34 16.34
CA VAL A 373 -14.23 -1.17 15.66
C VAL A 373 -13.20 -0.05 15.75
N VAL A 374 -12.73 0.44 14.61
CA VAL A 374 -11.79 1.57 14.54
C VAL A 374 -12.57 2.81 14.14
N GLU A 375 -12.68 3.76 15.07
CA GLU A 375 -13.42 4.99 14.82
C GLU A 375 -12.65 5.93 13.86
N PRO A 376 -13.34 6.62 12.94
CA PRO A 376 -12.72 7.66 12.13
C PRO A 376 -12.47 8.93 12.97
N HIS A 377 -11.46 9.71 12.59
CA HIS A 377 -11.29 11.05 13.16
C HIS A 377 -12.54 11.91 12.95
N PHE A 378 -12.87 12.78 13.92
CA PHE A 378 -14.10 13.58 13.91
C PHE A 378 -14.27 14.41 12.63
N TRP A 379 -13.18 14.91 12.02
CA TRP A 379 -13.25 15.69 10.77
C TRP A 379 -13.58 14.87 9.52
N ARG A 380 -13.57 13.54 9.62
CA ARG A 380 -14.01 12.61 8.55
C ARG A 380 -15.43 12.12 8.75
N THR A 381 -16.13 12.59 9.79
CA THR A 381 -17.53 12.24 10.02
C THR A 381 -18.46 13.06 9.12
N TRP A 382 -19.61 12.47 8.77
CA TRP A 382 -20.57 13.10 7.85
C TRP A 382 -21.14 14.42 8.38
N TRP A 383 -21.38 14.51 9.70
CA TRP A 383 -21.95 15.72 10.31
C TRP A 383 -20.95 16.88 10.30
N PHE A 384 -19.66 16.61 10.50
CA PHE A 384 -18.61 17.64 10.41
C PHE A 384 -18.48 18.16 8.98
N LEU A 385 -18.48 17.25 8.00
CA LEU A 385 -18.47 17.61 6.58
C LEU A 385 -19.71 18.45 6.20
N ALA A 386 -20.90 18.09 6.69
CA ALA A 386 -22.10 18.88 6.49
C ALA A 386 -21.99 20.28 7.12
N ALA A 387 -21.45 20.38 8.35
CA ALA A 387 -21.22 21.66 9.01
C ALA A 387 -20.24 22.55 8.22
N MET A 388 -19.18 21.98 7.65
CA MET A 388 -18.23 22.70 6.78
C MET A 388 -18.90 23.23 5.51
N ILE A 389 -19.80 22.46 4.89
CA ILE A 389 -20.57 22.90 3.71
C ILE A 389 -21.49 24.06 4.10
N VAL A 390 -22.21 23.96 5.23
CA VAL A 390 -23.08 25.04 5.72
C VAL A 390 -22.28 26.30 6.04
N ALA A 391 -21.11 26.17 6.68
CA ALA A 391 -20.23 27.30 6.96
C ALA A 391 -19.74 27.97 5.66
N ALA A 392 -19.40 27.19 4.63
CA ALA A 392 -19.02 27.72 3.33
C ALA A 392 -20.18 28.49 2.66
N LEU A 393 -21.40 27.95 2.69
CA LEU A 393 -22.60 28.62 2.17
C LEU A 393 -22.96 29.89 2.95
N ALA A 394 -22.80 29.87 4.27
CA ALA A 394 -23.01 31.05 5.11
C ALA A 394 -21.97 32.13 4.78
N PHE A 395 -20.70 31.75 4.60
CA PHE A 395 -19.63 32.67 4.22
C PHE A 395 -19.91 33.31 2.84
N THR A 396 -20.27 32.53 1.83
CA THR A 396 -20.63 33.08 0.51
C THR A 396 -21.87 33.97 0.60
N GLY A 397 -22.87 33.60 1.41
CA GLY A 397 -24.05 34.42 1.70
C GLY A 397 -23.69 35.77 2.36
N LEU A 398 -22.78 35.78 3.34
CA LEU A 398 -22.29 36.99 3.99
C LEU A 398 -21.54 37.90 3.01
N VAL A 399 -20.67 37.33 2.17
CA VAL A 399 -19.96 38.07 1.13
C VAL A 399 -20.95 38.69 0.13
N HIS A 400 -21.97 37.94 -0.28
CA HIS A 400 -23.01 38.42 -1.17
C HIS A 400 -23.83 39.56 -0.54
N GLN A 401 -24.27 39.41 0.71
CA GLN A 401 -24.98 40.46 1.44
C GLN A 401 -24.13 41.72 1.60
N ALA A 402 -22.83 41.59 1.89
CA ALA A 402 -21.92 42.72 1.98
C ALA A 402 -21.78 43.46 0.63
N ARG A 403 -21.72 42.73 -0.48
CA ARG A 403 -21.70 43.32 -1.83
C ARG A 403 -22.99 44.09 -2.14
N VAL A 404 -24.16 43.51 -1.85
CA VAL A 404 -25.46 44.15 -2.07
C VAL A 404 -25.59 45.42 -1.22
N ARG A 405 -25.20 45.38 0.06
CA ARG A 405 -25.22 46.57 0.93
C ARG A 405 -24.34 47.70 0.40
N ARG A 406 -23.16 47.39 -0.16
CA ARG A 406 -22.27 48.39 -0.77
C ARG A 406 -22.91 49.06 -1.98
N LEU A 407 -23.59 48.28 -2.84
CA LEU A 407 -24.29 48.81 -4.01
C LEU A 407 -25.41 49.78 -3.59
N ILE A 408 -26.30 49.34 -2.68
CA ILE A 408 -27.42 50.16 -2.19
C ILE A 408 -26.92 51.43 -1.48
N ALA A 409 -25.85 51.33 -0.67
CA ALA A 409 -25.28 52.49 0.00
C ALA A 409 -24.73 53.53 -0.98
N SER A 410 -24.09 53.09 -2.07
CA SER A 410 -23.57 53.98 -3.10
C SER A 410 -24.68 54.71 -3.87
N GLU A 411 -25.79 54.03 -4.15
CA GLU A 411 -26.94 54.60 -4.85
C GLU A 411 -27.66 55.65 -3.98
N ARG A 412 -27.89 55.33 -2.70
CA ARG A 412 -28.48 56.28 -1.75
C ARG A 412 -27.64 57.54 -1.56
N MET A 413 -26.32 57.41 -1.56
CA MET A 413 -25.42 58.57 -1.47
C MET A 413 -25.59 59.50 -2.67
N ARG A 414 -25.75 58.96 -3.88
CA ARG A 414 -25.95 59.77 -5.10
C ARG A 414 -27.27 60.53 -5.06
N LEU A 415 -28.36 59.85 -4.69
CA LEU A 415 -29.68 60.49 -4.56
C LEU A 415 -29.66 61.61 -3.51
N ARG A 416 -28.97 61.40 -2.38
CA ARG A 416 -28.84 62.41 -1.33
C ARG A 416 -28.07 63.64 -1.80
N ILE A 417 -26.90 63.44 -2.44
CA ILE A 417 -26.12 64.58 -2.98
C ILE A 417 -26.93 65.34 -4.02
N ALA A 418 -27.65 64.65 -4.90
CA ALA A 418 -28.47 65.28 -5.93
C ALA A 418 -29.62 66.12 -5.32
N ALA A 419 -30.28 65.61 -4.29
CA ALA A 419 -31.33 66.33 -3.55
C ALA A 419 -30.76 67.54 -2.80
N ASP A 420 -29.70 67.38 -2.01
CA ASP A 420 -29.08 68.47 -1.26
C ASP A 420 -28.57 69.59 -2.19
N LEU A 421 -27.99 69.25 -3.36
CA LEU A 421 -27.59 70.26 -4.36
C LEU A 421 -28.81 71.00 -4.93
N HIS A 422 -29.91 70.30 -5.19
CA HIS A 422 -31.11 70.87 -5.79
C HIS A 422 -31.83 71.83 -4.82
N ASP A 423 -32.02 71.38 -3.58
CA ASP A 423 -32.87 72.06 -2.60
C ASP A 423 -32.16 73.25 -1.96
N ASP A 424 -30.92 73.09 -1.48
CA ASP A 424 -30.23 74.12 -0.71
C ASP A 424 -29.52 75.13 -1.62
N LEU A 425 -28.63 74.64 -2.48
CA LEU A 425 -27.82 75.52 -3.32
C LEU A 425 -28.62 76.11 -4.49
N GLY A 426 -29.52 75.32 -5.08
CA GLY A 426 -30.36 75.76 -6.19
C GLY A 426 -31.32 76.89 -5.80
N SER A 427 -31.95 76.78 -4.63
CA SER A 427 -32.90 77.77 -4.11
C SER A 427 -32.21 79.06 -3.69
N GLU A 428 -31.08 78.98 -2.95
CA GLU A 428 -30.33 80.16 -2.53
C GLU A 428 -29.77 80.96 -3.71
N LEU A 429 -29.17 80.28 -4.69
CA LEU A 429 -28.64 80.94 -5.89
C LEU A 429 -29.75 81.54 -6.75
N SER A 430 -30.94 80.93 -6.79
CA SER A 430 -32.12 81.48 -7.47
C SER A 430 -32.55 82.79 -6.82
N GLY A 431 -32.59 82.82 -5.49
CA GLY A 431 -32.89 84.02 -4.71
C GLY A 431 -31.88 85.15 -4.97
N ILE A 432 -30.58 84.83 -4.99
CA ILE A 432 -29.52 85.80 -5.31
C ILE A 432 -29.65 86.31 -6.74
N ALA A 433 -29.87 85.44 -7.73
CA ALA A 433 -29.95 85.81 -9.15
C ALA A 433 -31.15 86.72 -9.44
N VAL A 434 -32.33 86.37 -8.93
CA VAL A 434 -33.56 87.16 -9.09
C VAL A 434 -33.49 88.45 -8.30
N GLY A 435 -33.01 88.41 -7.06
CA GLY A 435 -32.83 89.60 -6.23
C GLY A 435 -31.87 90.62 -6.84
N THR A 436 -30.73 90.16 -7.37
CA THR A 436 -29.76 91.03 -8.05
C THR A 436 -30.29 91.61 -9.35
N ALA A 437 -31.02 90.83 -10.16
CA ALA A 437 -31.67 91.30 -11.40
C ALA A 437 -32.77 92.35 -11.14
N LEU A 438 -33.54 92.19 -10.06
CA LEU A 438 -34.58 93.15 -9.67
C LEU A 438 -33.99 94.48 -9.19
N VAL A 439 -32.84 94.43 -8.51
CA VAL A 439 -32.15 95.63 -8.03
C VAL A 439 -31.45 96.36 -9.19
N SER A 440 -30.84 95.64 -10.14
CA SER A 440 -30.16 96.25 -11.28
C SER A 440 -31.09 97.03 -12.23
N ASN A 441 -32.39 96.73 -12.22
CA ASN A 441 -33.39 97.34 -13.10
C ASN A 441 -34.08 98.59 -12.52
N ARG A 442 -33.48 99.24 -11.50
CA ARG A 442 -34.02 100.46 -10.88
C ARG A 442 -33.28 101.74 -11.32
N ASP A 443 -34.05 102.77 -11.63
CA ASP A 443 -33.61 104.00 -12.33
C ASP A 443 -32.59 104.89 -11.58
N TYR A 444 -32.24 104.61 -10.32
CA TYR A 444 -31.34 105.43 -9.50
C TYR A 444 -29.91 104.88 -9.37
N LEU A 445 -29.60 103.73 -9.97
CA LEU A 445 -28.25 103.16 -9.95
C LEU A 445 -27.34 103.87 -10.97
N LYS A 446 -26.09 104.16 -10.57
CA LYS A 446 -25.06 104.66 -11.48
C LYS A 446 -24.58 103.51 -12.38
N GLU A 447 -24.28 103.82 -13.64
CA GLU A 447 -23.91 102.84 -14.66
C GLU A 447 -22.82 101.81 -14.32
N PRO A 448 -21.76 102.15 -13.54
CA PRO A 448 -20.77 101.16 -13.11
C PRO A 448 -21.33 100.11 -12.15
N ASP A 449 -22.28 100.48 -11.30
CA ASP A 449 -22.85 99.59 -10.28
C ASP A 449 -23.97 98.73 -10.88
N ARG A 450 -24.72 99.27 -11.85
CA ARG A 450 -25.66 98.51 -12.68
C ARG A 450 -24.96 97.38 -13.44
N GLN A 451 -23.86 97.69 -14.15
CA GLN A 451 -23.08 96.69 -14.88
C GLN A 451 -22.50 95.60 -13.95
N ARG A 452 -22.07 95.95 -12.74
CA ARG A 452 -21.58 94.96 -11.75
C ARG A 452 -22.69 94.04 -11.24
N LEU A 453 -23.89 94.58 -10.99
CA LEU A 453 -25.03 93.78 -10.56
C LEU A 453 -25.58 92.88 -11.67
N GLU A 454 -25.61 93.37 -12.91
CA GLU A 454 -25.94 92.55 -14.08
C GLU A 454 -24.90 91.44 -14.29
N ALA A 455 -23.61 91.73 -14.13
CA ALA A 455 -22.55 90.72 -14.19
C ALA A 455 -22.63 89.68 -13.04
N LEU A 456 -23.05 90.10 -11.85
CA LEU A 456 -23.30 89.21 -10.71
C LEU A 456 -24.52 88.32 -10.94
N SER A 457 -25.62 88.89 -11.41
CA SER A 457 -26.83 88.13 -11.75
C SER A 457 -26.55 87.12 -12.87
N ALA A 458 -25.86 87.54 -13.94
CA ALA A 458 -25.43 86.66 -15.02
C ALA A 458 -24.49 85.54 -14.54
N SER A 459 -23.58 85.84 -13.60
CA SER A 459 -22.75 84.83 -12.95
C SER A 459 -23.58 83.84 -12.11
N ALA A 460 -24.54 84.33 -11.33
CA ALA A 460 -25.42 83.48 -10.51
C ALA A 460 -26.29 82.55 -11.38
N PHE A 461 -26.86 83.07 -12.47
CA PHE A 461 -27.59 82.26 -13.45
C PHE A 461 -26.72 81.19 -14.11
N ARG A 462 -25.45 81.52 -14.40
CA ARG A 462 -24.49 80.57 -14.96
C ARG A 462 -24.20 79.43 -13.98
N VAL A 463 -23.92 79.75 -12.72
CA VAL A 463 -23.66 78.74 -11.67
C VAL A 463 -24.89 77.86 -11.44
N MET A 464 -26.10 78.42 -11.46
CA MET A 464 -27.33 77.61 -11.37
C MET A 464 -27.50 76.65 -12.53
N HIS A 465 -27.15 77.07 -13.75
CA HIS A 465 -27.20 76.21 -14.92
C HIS A 465 -26.20 75.04 -14.79
N ASP A 466 -24.96 75.35 -14.41
CA ASP A 466 -23.91 74.34 -14.18
C ASP A 466 -24.32 73.36 -13.06
N LEU A 467 -24.94 73.86 -11.99
CA LEU A 467 -25.46 73.02 -10.91
C LEU A 467 -26.56 72.08 -11.39
N ARG A 468 -27.49 72.55 -12.22
CA ARG A 468 -28.55 71.72 -12.82
C ARG A 468 -27.97 70.61 -13.69
N ASP A 469 -26.87 70.87 -14.38
CA ASP A 469 -26.16 69.84 -15.14
C ASP A 469 -25.50 68.80 -14.24
N VAL A 470 -24.88 69.23 -13.14
CA VAL A 470 -24.28 68.32 -12.16
C VAL A 470 -25.35 67.43 -11.52
N VAL A 471 -26.47 68.00 -11.08
CA VAL A 471 -27.62 67.25 -10.53
C VAL A 471 -28.14 66.24 -11.55
N TRP A 472 -28.31 66.66 -12.80
CA TRP A 472 -28.72 65.75 -13.87
C TRP A 472 -27.73 64.58 -14.00
N THR A 473 -26.42 64.85 -13.99
CA THR A 473 -25.36 63.81 -14.04
C THR A 473 -25.27 62.91 -12.82
N LEU A 474 -25.80 63.31 -11.67
CA LEU A 474 -25.77 62.51 -10.43
C LEU A 474 -27.03 61.66 -10.23
N THR A 475 -28.12 62.00 -10.93
CA THR A 475 -29.41 61.33 -10.79
C THR A 475 -29.40 59.99 -11.55
N PRO A 476 -29.62 58.83 -10.87
CA PRO A 476 -29.57 57.50 -11.48
C PRO A 476 -30.62 57.26 -12.58
N GLU A 477 -31.79 57.92 -12.51
CA GLU A 477 -32.86 57.82 -13.52
C GLU A 477 -32.43 58.30 -14.92
N HIS A 478 -31.26 58.94 -15.02
CA HIS A 478 -30.69 59.44 -16.27
C HIS A 478 -29.48 58.63 -16.76
N ASP A 479 -29.17 57.49 -16.14
CA ASP A 479 -28.06 56.61 -16.53
C ASP A 479 -28.42 55.69 -17.73
N THR A 480 -29.31 56.13 -18.61
CA THR A 480 -29.68 55.43 -19.86
C THR A 480 -29.24 56.21 -21.10
N LEU A 481 -28.93 55.49 -22.18
CA LEU A 481 -28.56 56.08 -23.47
C LEU A 481 -29.68 57.00 -24.01
N GLY A 482 -30.94 56.61 -23.89
CA GLY A 482 -32.11 57.40 -24.31
C GLY A 482 -32.34 58.67 -23.49
N SER A 483 -31.98 58.68 -22.19
CA SER A 483 -32.01 59.92 -21.40
C SER A 483 -30.89 60.88 -21.83
N PHE A 484 -29.71 60.34 -22.16
CA PHE A 484 -28.57 61.13 -22.61
C PHE A 484 -28.81 61.79 -23.97
N THR A 485 -29.27 61.05 -24.97
CA THR A 485 -29.52 61.58 -26.33
C THR A 485 -30.57 62.69 -26.32
N ARG A 486 -31.65 62.55 -25.53
CA ARG A 486 -32.65 63.63 -25.34
C ARG A 486 -32.04 64.88 -24.73
N ARG A 487 -31.21 64.74 -23.68
CA ARG A 487 -30.53 65.88 -23.05
C ARG A 487 -29.52 66.53 -23.98
N LEU A 488 -28.76 65.74 -24.74
CA LEU A 488 -27.79 66.22 -25.73
C LEU A 488 -28.48 67.03 -26.83
N ARG A 489 -29.57 66.50 -27.41
CA ARG A 489 -30.37 67.21 -28.43
C ARG A 489 -30.91 68.54 -27.90
N SER A 490 -31.50 68.54 -26.70
CA SER A 490 -32.02 69.76 -26.07
C SER A 490 -30.92 70.79 -25.79
N THR A 491 -29.73 70.34 -25.38
CA THR A 491 -28.58 71.20 -25.12
C THR A 491 -28.04 71.81 -26.42
N ALA A 492 -27.95 71.02 -27.49
CA ALA A 492 -27.47 71.49 -28.79
C ALA A 492 -28.33 72.62 -29.35
N GLN A 493 -29.66 72.46 -29.32
CA GLN A 493 -30.61 73.49 -29.76
C GLN A 493 -30.51 74.80 -28.97
N HIS A 494 -30.09 74.75 -27.70
CA HIS A 494 -29.89 75.96 -26.89
C HIS A 494 -28.56 76.67 -27.17
N ILE A 495 -27.49 75.93 -27.47
CA ILE A 495 -26.17 76.51 -27.72
C ILE A 495 -26.11 77.12 -29.12
N VAL A 496 -26.81 76.53 -30.08
CA VAL A 496 -26.77 76.93 -31.49
C VAL A 496 -28.19 77.22 -32.02
N PRO A 497 -28.86 78.30 -31.56
CA PRO A 497 -30.27 78.57 -31.88
C PRO A 497 -30.51 79.05 -33.32
N ASP A 498 -29.53 79.73 -33.93
CA ASP A 498 -29.66 80.42 -35.24
C ASP A 498 -28.94 79.68 -36.39
N THR A 499 -28.51 78.44 -36.17
CA THR A 499 -27.77 77.60 -37.14
C THR A 499 -28.56 76.33 -37.42
N ASP A 500 -28.56 75.83 -38.66
CA ASP A 500 -29.29 74.61 -39.00
C ASP A 500 -28.62 73.39 -38.33
N CYS A 501 -29.26 72.83 -37.30
CA CYS A 501 -28.69 71.75 -36.49
C CYS A 501 -29.34 70.41 -36.82
N VAL A 502 -28.58 69.54 -37.49
CA VAL A 502 -29.02 68.19 -37.84
C VAL A 502 -28.57 67.22 -36.75
N PHE A 503 -29.52 66.46 -36.20
CA PHE A 503 -29.27 65.52 -35.11
C PHE A 503 -29.63 64.08 -35.53
N GLU A 504 -28.62 63.24 -35.71
CA GLU A 504 -28.76 61.83 -36.06
C GLU A 504 -28.42 60.94 -34.87
N THR A 505 -29.25 59.93 -34.62
CA THR A 505 -28.98 58.95 -33.55
C THR A 505 -29.62 57.61 -33.86
N ASN A 506 -28.91 56.52 -33.56
CA ASN A 506 -29.41 55.16 -33.72
C ASN A 506 -30.00 54.57 -32.41
N CYS A 507 -29.98 55.33 -31.30
CA CYS A 507 -30.34 54.83 -29.97
C CYS A 507 -31.34 55.74 -29.21
N GLY A 508 -32.11 56.55 -29.93
CA GLY A 508 -32.93 57.65 -29.38
C GLY A 508 -33.87 57.31 -28.20
N ASN A 509 -34.27 56.03 -28.01
CA ASN A 509 -35.11 55.56 -26.90
C ASN A 509 -34.53 54.34 -26.16
N SER A 510 -33.22 54.08 -26.23
CA SER A 510 -32.65 52.90 -25.56
C SER A 510 -32.59 53.06 -24.03
N ASP A 511 -33.03 52.02 -23.31
CA ASP A 511 -32.87 51.88 -21.85
C ASP A 511 -31.49 51.29 -21.46
N ASP A 512 -30.61 51.06 -22.43
CA ASP A 512 -29.27 50.54 -22.19
C ASP A 512 -28.47 51.47 -21.25
N PRO A 513 -27.71 50.90 -20.30
CA PRO A 513 -27.04 51.68 -19.27
C PRO A 513 -25.85 52.46 -19.84
N LEU A 514 -25.79 53.76 -19.56
CA LEU A 514 -24.65 54.62 -19.81
C LEU A 514 -24.04 55.05 -18.47
N PRO A 515 -22.82 54.59 -18.11
CA PRO A 515 -22.20 54.93 -16.84
C PRO A 515 -22.09 56.44 -16.62
N MET A 516 -22.35 56.89 -15.39
CA MET A 516 -22.29 58.31 -14.99
C MET A 516 -21.00 59.04 -15.42
N ARG A 517 -19.85 58.34 -15.37
CA ARG A 517 -18.57 58.88 -15.85
C ARG A 517 -18.57 59.15 -17.36
N ALA A 518 -19.07 58.19 -18.15
CA ALA A 518 -19.21 58.34 -19.60
C ALA A 518 -20.12 59.52 -19.94
N ARG A 519 -21.29 59.58 -19.29
CA ARG A 519 -22.28 60.65 -19.45
C ARG A 519 -21.71 62.05 -19.19
N ARG A 520 -20.98 62.21 -18.08
CA ARG A 520 -20.40 63.51 -17.69
C ARG A 520 -19.35 64.00 -18.68
N GLU A 521 -18.43 63.14 -19.09
CA GLU A 521 -17.36 63.56 -20.00
C GLU A 521 -17.88 63.73 -21.43
N LEU A 522 -18.79 62.88 -21.93
CA LEU A 522 -19.42 63.04 -23.24
C LEU A 522 -20.23 64.34 -23.34
N MET A 523 -21.05 64.66 -22.33
CA MET A 523 -21.80 65.92 -22.30
C MET A 523 -20.87 67.13 -22.33
N ALA A 524 -19.76 67.08 -21.58
CA ALA A 524 -18.78 68.16 -21.56
C ALA A 524 -18.03 68.30 -22.90
N ILE A 525 -17.70 67.18 -23.56
CA ILE A 525 -17.11 67.15 -24.90
C ILE A 525 -18.06 67.78 -25.91
N ALA A 526 -19.33 67.35 -25.92
CA ALA A 526 -20.33 67.88 -26.83
C ALA A 526 -20.55 69.39 -26.66
N LYS A 527 -20.72 69.86 -25.41
CA LYS A 527 -20.93 71.29 -25.12
C LYS A 527 -19.77 72.15 -25.61
N GLU A 528 -18.54 71.72 -25.37
CA GLU A 528 -17.34 72.45 -25.78
C GLU A 528 -17.18 72.43 -27.31
N ALA A 529 -17.45 71.29 -27.98
CA ALA A 529 -17.43 71.20 -29.44
C ALA A 529 -18.46 72.13 -30.09
N LEU A 530 -19.70 72.14 -29.58
CA LEU A 530 -20.77 73.02 -30.06
C LEU A 530 -20.49 74.50 -29.81
N ALA A 531 -19.95 74.83 -28.63
CA ALA A 531 -19.55 76.20 -28.33
C ALA A 531 -18.44 76.70 -29.26
N ASN A 532 -17.50 75.82 -29.63
CA ASN A 532 -16.45 76.15 -30.60
C ASN A 532 -17.01 76.39 -32.00
N ALA A 533 -17.92 75.52 -32.48
CA ALA A 533 -18.58 75.69 -33.77
C ALA A 533 -19.29 77.06 -33.87
N CYS A 534 -20.02 77.45 -32.83
CA CYS A 534 -20.74 78.73 -32.79
C CYS A 534 -19.80 79.95 -32.70
N ARG A 535 -18.78 79.93 -31.83
CA ARG A 535 -17.94 81.10 -31.56
C ARG A 535 -16.80 81.31 -32.56
N HIS A 536 -16.32 80.22 -33.18
CA HIS A 536 -15.07 80.24 -33.93
C HIS A 536 -15.22 79.80 -35.39
N SER A 537 -16.22 79.01 -35.75
CA SER A 537 -16.33 78.45 -37.10
C SER A 537 -17.21 79.27 -38.07
N VAL A 538 -18.09 80.16 -37.59
CA VAL A 538 -19.10 80.88 -38.42
C VAL A 538 -19.89 79.89 -39.31
N ALA A 539 -20.25 78.74 -38.73
CA ALA A 539 -20.94 77.66 -39.42
C ALA A 539 -22.41 78.02 -39.69
N GLU A 540 -22.91 77.62 -40.87
CA GLU A 540 -24.35 77.71 -41.22
C GLU A 540 -25.08 76.41 -40.86
N ARG A 541 -24.34 75.30 -40.76
CA ARG A 541 -24.86 73.99 -40.39
C ARG A 541 -23.95 73.26 -39.41
N VAL A 542 -24.57 72.65 -38.38
CA VAL A 542 -23.88 71.77 -37.41
C VAL A 542 -24.58 70.42 -37.36
N GLU A 543 -23.81 69.35 -37.54
CA GLU A 543 -24.28 67.97 -37.48
C GLU A 543 -23.78 67.29 -36.20
N ILE A 544 -24.72 66.68 -35.48
CA ILE A 544 -24.42 65.90 -34.27
C ILE A 544 -24.93 64.50 -34.50
N GLU A 545 -24.01 63.55 -34.37
CA GLU A 545 -24.30 62.15 -34.53
C GLU A 545 -23.88 61.37 -33.29
N PHE A 546 -24.81 60.58 -32.76
CA PHE A 546 -24.57 59.72 -31.61
C PHE A 546 -24.98 58.28 -31.93
N ARG A 547 -23.97 57.43 -32.13
CA ARG A 547 -24.11 56.02 -32.52
C ARG A 547 -23.68 55.09 -31.40
N VAL A 548 -24.39 53.97 -31.29
CA VAL A 548 -24.03 52.84 -30.44
C VAL A 548 -24.07 51.58 -31.29
N GLU A 549 -22.92 50.95 -31.51
CA GLU A 549 -22.77 49.76 -32.37
C GLU A 549 -21.80 48.77 -31.73
N GLU A 550 -22.16 47.50 -31.61
CA GLU A 550 -21.29 46.42 -31.08
C GLU A 550 -20.60 46.72 -29.73
N GLY A 551 -21.23 47.54 -28.87
CA GLY A 551 -20.65 47.96 -27.58
C GLY A 551 -19.69 49.14 -27.65
N HIS A 552 -19.54 49.78 -28.81
CA HIS A 552 -18.86 51.06 -29.00
C HIS A 552 -19.87 52.20 -28.99
N VAL A 553 -19.50 53.31 -28.35
CA VAL A 553 -20.24 54.57 -28.33
C VAL A 553 -19.42 55.62 -29.04
N THR A 554 -19.97 56.11 -30.14
CA THR A 554 -19.35 57.12 -30.99
C THR A 554 -20.16 58.40 -30.93
N LEU A 555 -19.51 59.49 -30.52
CA LEU A 555 -20.05 60.85 -30.57
C LEU A 555 -19.30 61.64 -31.64
N ILE A 556 -20.01 62.12 -32.65
CA ILE A 556 -19.49 62.95 -33.73
C ILE A 556 -20.17 64.32 -33.66
N VAL A 557 -19.37 65.38 -33.71
CA VAL A 557 -19.85 66.77 -33.87
C VAL A 557 -19.08 67.38 -35.03
N ALA A 558 -19.80 67.77 -36.08
CA ALA A 558 -19.24 68.36 -37.30
C ALA A 558 -19.88 69.72 -37.61
N ASP A 559 -19.08 70.67 -38.09
CA ASP A 559 -19.52 71.98 -38.58
C ASP A 559 -19.02 72.24 -40.00
N ASP A 560 -19.74 73.05 -40.77
CA ASP A 560 -19.40 73.43 -42.15
C ASP A 560 -18.64 74.76 -42.26
N GLY A 561 -18.08 75.25 -41.16
CA GLY A 561 -17.50 76.58 -41.08
C GLY A 561 -16.10 76.73 -41.67
N VAL A 562 -15.39 77.77 -41.24
CA VAL A 562 -14.10 78.17 -41.84
C VAL A 562 -12.94 77.18 -41.62
N GLY A 563 -13.07 76.24 -40.67
CA GLY A 563 -12.00 75.28 -40.31
C GLY A 563 -10.65 75.93 -39.95
N PHE A 564 -9.64 75.13 -39.65
CA PHE A 564 -8.29 75.65 -39.35
C PHE A 564 -7.19 74.64 -39.74
N ASP A 565 -5.94 75.09 -39.75
CA ASP A 565 -4.80 74.17 -39.91
C ASP A 565 -4.52 73.49 -38.56
N PRO A 566 -4.67 72.15 -38.44
CA PRO A 566 -4.43 71.43 -37.20
C PRO A 566 -2.96 71.47 -36.73
N ARG A 567 -2.01 71.91 -37.58
CA ARG A 567 -0.59 72.08 -37.24
C ARG A 567 -0.22 73.51 -36.83
N ALA A 568 -1.08 74.49 -37.08
CA ALA A 568 -0.87 75.86 -36.62
C ALA A 568 -1.10 75.97 -35.10
N ARG A 569 -0.34 76.83 -34.42
CA ARG A 569 -0.48 77.04 -32.98
C ARG A 569 -1.77 77.81 -32.71
N VAL A 570 -2.83 77.10 -32.34
CA VAL A 570 -4.11 77.70 -31.95
C VAL A 570 -4.00 78.19 -30.50
N ASP A 571 -4.10 79.49 -30.28
CA ASP A 571 -4.17 80.07 -28.94
C ASP A 571 -5.58 79.84 -28.34
N GLY A 572 -5.75 78.70 -27.68
CA GLY A 572 -7.00 78.33 -27.01
C GLY A 572 -6.91 77.02 -26.22
N SER A 573 -7.56 76.95 -25.06
CA SER A 573 -7.52 75.75 -24.19
C SER A 573 -8.56 74.68 -24.55
N GLY A 574 -9.51 74.98 -25.44
CA GLY A 574 -10.66 74.13 -25.77
C GLY A 574 -10.28 72.76 -26.34
N LEU A 575 -9.40 72.72 -27.35
CA LEU A 575 -8.97 71.46 -27.98
C LEU A 575 -8.17 70.56 -27.02
N ALA A 576 -7.35 71.16 -26.16
CA ALA A 576 -6.59 70.44 -25.13
C ALA A 576 -7.53 69.85 -24.06
N ASN A 577 -8.60 70.57 -23.71
CA ASN A 577 -9.62 70.09 -22.79
C ASN A 577 -10.41 68.92 -23.39
N LEU A 578 -10.82 69.00 -24.66
CA LEU A 578 -11.51 67.92 -25.37
C LEU A 578 -10.66 66.63 -25.39
N ARG A 579 -9.39 66.72 -25.80
CA ARG A 579 -8.46 65.58 -25.80
C ARG A 579 -8.20 64.98 -24.42
N ARG A 580 -8.20 65.81 -23.37
CA ARG A 580 -8.03 65.33 -21.99
C ARG A 580 -9.27 64.55 -21.53
N ARG A 581 -10.47 65.02 -21.88
CA ARG A 581 -11.73 64.36 -21.52
C ARG A 581 -11.94 63.05 -22.27
N ALA A 582 -11.64 63.02 -23.57
CA ALA A 582 -11.65 61.77 -24.35
C ALA A 582 -10.69 60.73 -23.75
N ARG A 583 -9.46 61.11 -23.40
CA ARG A 583 -8.53 60.23 -22.68
C ARG A 583 -9.05 59.78 -21.32
N ALA A 584 -9.79 60.63 -20.60
CA ALA A 584 -10.41 60.25 -19.33
C ALA A 584 -11.53 59.20 -19.50
N LEU A 585 -12.07 59.02 -20.71
CA LEU A 585 -12.98 57.94 -21.08
C LEU A 585 -12.26 56.70 -21.65
N GLY A 586 -10.96 56.78 -21.91
CA GLY A 586 -10.26 55.77 -22.72
C GLY A 586 -10.66 55.81 -24.19
N ALA A 587 -11.26 56.92 -24.64
CA ALA A 587 -11.78 57.09 -25.99
C ALA A 587 -10.67 57.46 -26.99
N GLU A 588 -10.81 56.97 -28.22
CA GLU A 588 -10.09 57.48 -29.37
C GLU A 588 -10.67 58.85 -29.75
N PHE A 589 -9.79 59.84 -29.93
CA PHE A 589 -10.17 61.22 -30.29
C PHE A 589 -9.65 61.54 -31.68
N ILE A 590 -10.56 61.74 -32.62
CA ILE A 590 -10.26 62.05 -34.02
C ILE A 590 -10.71 63.49 -34.29
N LEU A 591 -9.81 64.29 -34.86
CA LEU A 591 -10.08 65.66 -35.30
C LEU A 591 -9.72 65.78 -36.77
N ASP A 592 -10.72 66.06 -37.61
CA ASP A 592 -10.52 66.41 -39.01
C ASP A 592 -10.97 67.86 -39.22
N THR A 593 -10.07 68.69 -39.72
CA THR A 593 -10.34 70.12 -39.99
C THR A 593 -9.41 70.60 -41.08
N ARG A 594 -9.96 71.43 -41.98
CA ARG A 594 -9.23 72.01 -43.11
C ARG A 594 -9.65 73.46 -43.29
N PRO A 595 -8.72 74.39 -43.60
CA PRO A 595 -9.09 75.76 -43.92
C PRO A 595 -10.12 75.81 -45.06
N GLY A 596 -11.28 76.40 -44.81
CA GLY A 596 -12.44 76.52 -45.69
C GLY A 596 -13.35 75.29 -45.76
N GLY A 597 -13.14 74.24 -44.95
CA GLY A 597 -13.85 72.96 -45.06
C GLY A 597 -14.45 72.43 -43.76
N GLY A 598 -14.65 73.27 -42.76
CA GLY A 598 -15.28 72.88 -41.49
C GLY A 598 -14.38 72.15 -40.50
N THR A 599 -15.00 71.70 -39.41
CA THR A 599 -14.34 70.91 -38.34
C THR A 599 -15.21 69.74 -37.93
N ARG A 600 -14.64 68.53 -37.89
CA ARG A 600 -15.27 67.30 -37.42
C ARG A 600 -14.50 66.72 -36.24
N ILE A 601 -15.21 66.54 -35.13
CA ILE A 601 -14.69 65.94 -33.89
C ILE A 601 -15.42 64.62 -33.67
N GLU A 602 -14.66 63.54 -33.55
CA GLU A 602 -15.18 62.21 -33.27
C GLU A 602 -14.53 61.64 -32.02
N VAL A 603 -15.36 61.09 -31.14
CA VAL A 603 -14.95 60.42 -29.90
C VAL A 603 -15.59 59.05 -29.87
N ASP A 604 -14.76 58.00 -29.94
CA ASP A 604 -15.20 56.62 -29.91
C ASP A 604 -14.62 55.87 -28.71
N PHE A 605 -15.45 55.14 -27.96
CA PHE A 605 -14.99 54.30 -26.85
C PHE A 605 -15.89 53.09 -26.65
N GLN A 606 -15.32 52.05 -26.05
CA GLN A 606 -16.05 50.84 -25.69
C GLN A 606 -16.74 51.00 -24.33
N LEU A 607 -18.04 50.67 -24.26
CA LEU A 607 -18.93 50.79 -23.09
C LEU A 607 -18.57 49.82 -21.95
#